data_AF-A0A3D3VA28-F1
#
_entry.id   AF-A0A3D3VA28-F1
#
_cell.length_a   1.000
_cell.length_b   1.000
_cell.length_c   1.000
_cell.angle_alpha   90.00
_cell.angle_beta   90.00
_cell.angle_gamma   90.00
#
_symmetry.space_group_name_H-M   'P 1'
#
loop_
_entity.id
_entity.type
_entity.pdbx_description
1 polymer ?
#
loop_
_entity_poly.entity_id
_entity_poly.type
_entity_poly.pdbx_seq_one_letter_code
_entity_poly.pdbx_strand_id
1 'polypeptide(L)'
;DPKRLVELRRARLTSLHENQETDYVDPETVRAEITEARRYFARHNWPVIDVTRRSIEETAAAIMTAYSRRQEELEKGNNNES
;
A
#
# COMPACT_ATOMS: atom_id res chain seq x y z
N ASP A 1 -4.25 7.09 1.74
CA ASP A 1 -4.61 8.30 2.51
C ASP A 1 -4.80 7.92 3.98
N PRO A 2 -4.10 8.56 4.94
CA PRO A 2 -4.27 8.28 6.38
C PRO A 2 -5.71 8.42 6.88
N LYS A 3 -6.45 9.43 6.40
CA LYS A 3 -7.83 9.69 6.85
C LYS A 3 -8.76 8.54 6.44
N ARG A 4 -8.65 8.10 5.19
CA ARG A 4 -9.39 6.96 4.65
C ARG A 4 -9.09 5.66 5.41
N LEU A 5 -7.84 5.47 5.85
CA LEU A 5 -7.45 4.29 6.63
C LEU A 5 -8.06 4.30 8.03
N VAL A 6 -8.09 5.47 8.69
CA VAL A 6 -8.78 5.66 9.98
C VAL A 6 -10.28 5.35 9.85
N GLU A 7 -10.93 5.87 8.81
CA GLU A 7 -12.36 5.60 8.53
C GLU A 7 -12.64 4.10 8.37
N LEU A 8 -11.79 3.39 7.61
CA LEU A 8 -11.92 1.94 7.42
C LEU A 8 -11.70 1.16 8.73
N ARG A 9 -10.70 1.56 9.53
CA ARG A 9 -10.43 0.95 10.84
C ARG A 9 -11.59 1.17 11.82
N ARG A 10 -12.17 2.37 11.84
CA ARG A 10 -13.39 2.68 12.61
C ARG A 10 -14.57 1.80 12.18
N ALA A 11 -14.86 1.70 10.88
CA ALA A 11 -15.95 0.87 10.37
C ALA A 11 -15.79 -0.61 10.78
N ARG A 12 -14.56 -1.12 10.77
CA ARG A 12 -14.25 -2.48 11.26
C ARG A 12 -14.49 -2.62 12.76
N LEU A 13 -13.98 -1.69 13.58
CA LEU A 13 -14.23 -1.71 15.03
C LEU A 13 -15.72 -1.69 15.36
N THR A 14 -16.50 -0.84 14.70
CA THR A 14 -17.96 -0.80 14.86
C THR A 14 -18.61 -2.14 14.52
N SER A 15 -18.15 -2.84 13.46
CA SER A 15 -18.67 -4.16 13.09
C SER A 15 -18.32 -5.27 14.09
N LEU A 16 -17.25 -5.08 14.87
CA LEU A 16 -16.76 -6.03 15.88
C LEU A 16 -17.39 -5.83 17.27
N HIS A 17 -18.31 -4.87 17.44
CA HIS A 17 -18.95 -4.52 18.72
C HIS A 17 -17.97 -4.17 19.86
N GLU A 18 -16.71 -3.86 19.55
CA GLU A 18 -15.75 -3.39 20.54
C GLU A 18 -15.88 -1.87 20.70
N ASN A 19 -16.55 -1.46 21.78
CA ASN A 19 -16.62 -0.05 22.23
C ASN A 19 -15.33 0.40 22.93
N GLN A 20 -14.15 0.03 22.41
CA GLN A 20 -12.89 0.57 22.92
C GLN A 20 -12.32 1.57 21.91
N GLU A 21 -12.19 2.82 22.34
CA GLU A 21 -11.31 3.80 21.70
C GLU A 21 -9.86 3.30 21.86
N THR A 22 -9.44 2.47 20.93
CA THR A 22 -8.08 1.92 20.87
C THR A 22 -7.20 2.82 20.00
N ASP A 23 -5.89 2.82 20.27
CA ASP A 23 -4.87 3.50 19.45
C ASP A 23 -4.90 3.07 17.97
N TYR A 24 -5.64 2.00 17.64
CA TYR A 24 -5.91 1.51 16.30
C TYR A 24 -6.53 2.55 15.36
N VAL A 25 -7.27 3.54 15.88
CA VAL A 25 -7.88 4.63 15.10
C VAL A 25 -7.27 6.01 15.34
N ASP A 26 -6.23 6.10 16.16
CA ASP A 26 -5.53 7.36 16.40
C ASP A 26 -4.87 7.85 15.10
N PRO A 27 -5.28 9.04 14.57
CA PRO A 27 -4.69 9.60 13.37
C PRO A 27 -3.17 9.77 13.43
N GLU A 28 -2.61 10.07 14.62
CA GLU A 28 -1.16 10.24 14.77
C GLU A 28 -0.41 8.91 14.69
N THR A 29 -0.93 7.88 15.34
CA THR A 29 -0.43 6.50 15.22
C THR A 29 -0.52 5.99 13.77
N VAL A 30 -1.65 6.19 13.10
CA VAL A 30 -1.83 5.79 11.68
C VAL A 30 -0.88 6.56 10.75
N ARG A 31 -0.65 7.85 11.01
CA ARG A 31 0.29 8.67 10.24
C ARG A 31 1.72 8.18 10.42
N ALA A 32 2.11 7.80 11.63
CA ALA A 32 3.43 7.22 11.91
C ALA A 32 3.62 5.90 11.16
N GLU A 33 2.65 4.99 11.21
CA GLU A 33 2.67 3.69 10.51
C GLU A 33 2.84 3.87 9.00
N ILE A 34 2.05 4.74 8.38
CA ILE A 34 2.15 5.03 6.94
C ILE A 34 3.51 5.63 6.58
N THR A 35 4.06 6.49 7.45
CA THR A 35 5.38 7.11 7.25
C THR A 35 6.48 6.06 7.30
N GLU A 36 6.41 5.14 8.27
CA GLU A 36 7.35 4.04 8.41
C GLU A 36 7.30 3.11 7.20
N ALA A 37 6.10 2.71 6.77
CA ALA A 37 5.90 1.88 5.58
C ALA A 37 6.49 2.54 4.33
N ARG A 38 6.23 3.84 4.11
CA ARG A 38 6.81 4.60 2.98
C ARG A 38 8.33 4.62 3.03
N ARG A 39 8.93 4.83 4.21
CA ARG A 39 10.38 4.78 4.37
C ARG A 39 10.92 3.39 4.08
N TYR A 40 10.25 2.34 4.52
CA TYR A 40 10.62 0.96 4.25
C TYR A 40 10.62 0.68 2.74
N PHE A 41 9.54 1.02 2.03
CA PHE A 41 9.45 0.82 0.59
C PHE A 41 10.50 1.61 -0.19
N ALA A 42 10.78 2.85 0.22
CA ALA A 42 11.82 3.67 -0.40
C ALA A 42 13.22 3.05 -0.25
N ARG A 43 13.56 2.46 0.90
CA ARG A 43 14.85 1.78 1.10
C ARG A 43 15.04 0.57 0.19
N HIS A 44 13.97 -0.15 -0.11
CA HIS A 44 14.01 -1.31 -1.01
C HIS A 44 13.73 -0.98 -2.47
N ASN A 45 13.57 0.32 -2.80
CA ASN A 45 13.20 0.80 -4.13
C ASN A 45 11.93 0.10 -4.68
N TRP A 46 10.97 -0.18 -3.79
CA TRP A 46 9.73 -0.86 -4.16
C TRP A 46 8.70 0.14 -4.73
N PRO A 47 8.03 -0.21 -5.83
CA PRO A 47 6.98 0.63 -6.38
C PRO A 47 5.78 0.71 -5.43
N VAL A 48 5.31 1.93 -5.18
CA VAL A 48 4.13 2.19 -4.35
C VAL A 48 2.93 2.46 -5.26
N ILE A 49 1.89 1.62 -5.16
CA ILE A 49 0.64 1.76 -5.91
C ILE A 49 -0.43 2.36 -5.01
N ASP A 50 -0.99 3.52 -5.39
CA ASP A 50 -2.12 4.11 -4.67
C ASP A 50 -3.44 3.47 -5.08
N VAL A 51 -4.10 2.81 -4.10
CA VAL A 51 -5.35 2.08 -4.28
C VAL A 51 -6.58 2.84 -3.76
N THR A 52 -6.41 4.07 -3.24
CA THR A 52 -7.45 4.78 -2.46
C THR A 52 -8.77 5.01 -3.23
N ARG A 53 -8.74 5.02 -4.57
CA ARG A 53 -9.90 5.23 -5.45
C ARG A 53 -9.95 4.29 -6.65
N ARG A 54 -9.27 3.14 -6.57
CA ARG A 54 -9.23 2.16 -7.65
C ARG A 54 -10.17 1.00 -7.33
N SER A 55 -10.82 0.44 -8.34
CA SER A 55 -11.51 -0.84 -8.20
C SER A 55 -10.50 -1.97 -7.92
N ILE A 56 -11.00 -3.15 -7.53
CA ILE A 56 -10.14 -4.33 -7.34
C ILE A 56 -9.50 -4.74 -8.66
N GLU A 57 -10.26 -4.69 -9.75
CA GLU A 57 -9.81 -4.99 -11.11
C GLU A 57 -8.73 -4.00 -11.59
N GLU A 58 -8.93 -2.70 -11.36
CA GLU A 58 -7.93 -1.67 -11.69
C GLU A 58 -6.65 -1.83 -10.86
N THR A 59 -6.79 -2.21 -9.58
CA THR A 59 -5.66 -2.50 -8.70
C THR A 59 -4.89 -3.72 -9.19
N ALA A 60 -5.58 -4.80 -9.56
CA ALA A 60 -4.98 -6.01 -10.12
C ALA A 60 -4.24 -5.70 -11.43
N ALA A 61 -4.86 -4.94 -12.34
CA ALA A 61 -4.23 -4.52 -13.59
C ALA A 61 -2.96 -3.69 -13.34
N ALA A 62 -2.96 -2.80 -12.35
CA ALA A 62 -1.79 -2.02 -11.97
C ALA A 62 -0.64 -2.89 -11.44
N ILE A 63 -0.96 -3.91 -10.63
CA ILE A 63 0.02 -4.88 -10.11
C ILE A 63 0.63 -5.68 -11.27
N MET A 64 -0.20 -6.22 -12.16
CA MET A 64 0.26 -6.99 -13.32
C MET A 64 1.16 -6.15 -14.22
N THR A 65 0.77 -4.90 -14.49
CA THR A 65 1.58 -3.97 -15.29
C THR A 65 2.94 -3.68 -14.66
N ALA A 66 2.98 -3.44 -13.34
CA ALA A 66 4.22 -3.21 -12.61
C ALA A 66 5.12 -4.47 -12.62
N TYR A 67 4.53 -5.66 -12.51
CA TYR A 67 5.26 -6.92 -12.59
C TYR A 67 5.85 -7.16 -13.98
N SER A 68 5.06 -7.01 -15.05
CA SER A 68 5.53 -7.17 -16.43
C SER A 68 6.67 -6.22 -16.76
N ARG A 69 6.56 -4.92 -16.39
CA ARG A 69 7.64 -3.95 -16.57
C ARG A 69 8.93 -4.39 -15.89
N ARG A 70 8.83 -4.93 -14.66
CA ARG A 70 10.01 -5.42 -13.93
C ARG A 70 10.65 -6.64 -14.61
N GLN A 71 9.86 -7.54 -15.19
CA GLN A 71 10.39 -8.68 -15.96
C GLN A 71 11.15 -8.20 -17.20
N GLU A 72 10.57 -7.26 -17.96
CA GLU A 72 11.24 -6.68 -19.14
C GLU A 72 12.56 -5.98 -18.79
N GLU A 73 12.63 -5.27 -17.66
CA GLU A 73 13.86 -4.63 -17.17
C GLU A 73 14.95 -5.68 -16.84
N LEU A 74 14.56 -6.81 -16.24
CA LEU A 74 15.49 -7.92 -15.96
C LEU A 74 15.98 -8.59 -17.25
N GLU A 75 15.10 -8.82 -18.22
CA GLU A 75 15.45 -9.41 -19.51
C GLU A 75 16.38 -8.50 -20.32
N LYS A 76 16.17 -7.18 -20.31
CA LYS A 76 17.04 -6.20 -20.98
C LYS A 76 18.42 -6.10 -20.30
N GLY A 77 18.47 -6.23 -18.97
CA GLY A 77 19.74 -6.27 -18.23
C GLY A 77 20.60 -7.46 -18.66
N ASN A 78 20.01 -8.65 -18.78
CA ASN A 78 20.72 -9.87 -19.17
C ASN A 78 21.21 -9.82 -20.63
N ASN A 79 20.44 -9.21 -21.54
CA ASN A 79 20.79 -9.14 -22.97
C ASN A 79 21.87 -8.08 -23.29
N ASN A 80 22.12 -7.12 -22.39
CA ASN A 80 23.17 -6.11 -22.59
C ASN A 80 24.54 -6.55 -22.03
N GLU A 81 24.61 -7.63 -21.25
CA GLU A 81 25.85 -8.18 -20.68
C GLU A 81 26.39 -9.41 -21.45
N SER A 82 25.77 -9.77 -22.59
CA SER A 82 26.21 -10.83 -23.52
C SER A 82 26.67 -10.25 -24.85
#